data_AF-A0A0R3LWY7-F1
#
_entry.id   AF-A0A0R3LWY7-F1
#
_cell.length_a   1.000
_cell.length_b   1.000
_cell.length_c   1.000
_cell.angle_alpha   90.00
_cell.angle_beta   90.00
_cell.angle_gamma   90.00
#
_symmetry.space_group_name_H-M   'P 1'
#
loop_
_entity.id
_entity.type
_entity.pdbx_description
1 polymer ?
#
loop_
_entity_poly.entity_id
_entity_poly.type
_entity_poly.pdbx_seq_one_letter_code
_entity_poly.pdbx_strand_id
1 'polypeptide(L)'
;MNKIATIDNNPKPGKVGRISRRVRHAVDLLASGECKTQKAAAERAGLSPERLCRALKEVKVQEYRDRQTRVSLANASITAAATLNWLLEHAKSEHCRKDVAVTLLGYSGVHANPTSGPVVNIGIGGGVGYVIDLSGPGDTRDSHPMLDVTPNREGER
;
A
#
# COMPACT_ATOMS: atom_id res chain seq x y z
N MET A 1 42.09 22.88 -8.30
CA MET A 1 40.91 22.61 -7.44
C MET A 1 39.72 22.39 -8.36
N ASN A 2 39.19 21.16 -8.35
CA ASN A 2 38.26 20.63 -9.35
C ASN A 2 36.83 21.16 -9.13
N LYS A 3 36.21 21.65 -10.22
CA LYS A 3 34.76 21.90 -10.27
C LYS A 3 34.05 20.58 -10.51
N ILE A 4 33.32 20.08 -9.52
CA ILE A 4 32.39 18.96 -9.68
C ILE A 4 31.19 19.51 -10.46
N ALA A 5 31.00 19.07 -11.69
CA ALA A 5 29.83 19.37 -12.48
C ALA A 5 28.63 18.59 -11.92
N THR A 6 27.65 19.30 -11.37
CA THR A 6 26.33 18.74 -11.03
C THR A 6 25.65 18.34 -12.33
N ILE A 7 25.50 17.03 -12.55
CA ILE A 7 24.77 16.49 -13.68
C ILE A 7 23.29 16.47 -13.27
N ASP A 8 22.56 17.56 -13.53
CA ASP A 8 21.11 17.62 -13.36
C ASP A 8 20.40 16.77 -14.43
N ASN A 9 20.55 15.45 -14.36
CA ASN A 9 19.77 14.49 -15.11
C ASN A 9 18.38 14.36 -14.49
N ASN A 10 17.57 15.41 -14.62
CA ASN A 10 16.14 15.30 -14.42
C ASN A 10 15.52 14.89 -15.77
N PRO A 11 15.19 13.61 -16.00
CA PRO A 11 14.53 13.22 -17.25
C PRO A 11 13.19 13.94 -17.30
N LYS A 12 13.06 14.92 -18.21
CA LYS A 12 11.79 15.58 -18.51
C LYS A 12 10.73 14.49 -18.67
N PRO A 13 9.60 14.53 -17.94
CA PRO A 13 8.61 13.47 -18.00
C PRO A 13 8.18 13.34 -19.46
N GLY A 14 8.50 12.21 -20.08
CA GLY A 14 8.11 11.92 -21.45
C GLY A 14 6.61 12.13 -21.58
N LYS A 15 6.16 12.82 -22.63
CA LYS A 15 4.74 13.11 -22.85
C LYS A 15 3.95 11.81 -22.73
N VAL A 16 3.16 11.68 -21.65
CA VAL A 16 2.35 10.50 -21.40
C VAL A 16 1.41 10.33 -22.58
N GLY A 17 1.62 9.28 -23.38
CA GLY A 17 0.85 9.05 -24.59
C GLY A 17 -0.64 8.95 -24.26
N ARG A 18 -1.49 9.63 -25.02
CA ARG A 18 -2.95 9.57 -24.82
C ARG A 18 -3.45 8.12 -24.96
N ILE A 19 -4.28 7.68 -24.03
CA ILE A 19 -5.01 6.42 -24.14
C ILE A 19 -6.08 6.57 -25.21
N SER A 20 -6.18 5.59 -26.11
CA SER A 20 -7.21 5.62 -27.16
C SER A 20 -8.62 5.55 -26.54
N ARG A 21 -9.58 6.26 -27.15
CA ARG A 21 -10.97 6.33 -26.65
C ARG A 21 -11.62 4.94 -26.51
N ARG A 22 -11.29 4.01 -27.41
CA ARG A 22 -11.85 2.65 -27.40
C ARG A 22 -11.29 1.80 -26.25
N VAL A 23 -9.99 1.91 -25.97
CA VAL A 23 -9.38 1.23 -24.80
C VAL A 23 -9.94 1.81 -23.50
N ARG A 24 -10.13 3.13 -23.44
CA ARG A 24 -10.78 3.78 -22.30
C ARG A 24 -12.17 3.21 -22.03
N HIS A 25 -13.01 3.18 -23.07
CA HIS A 25 -14.35 2.62 -23.00
C HIS A 25 -14.36 1.15 -22.54
N ALA A 26 -13.45 0.33 -23.06
CA ALA A 26 -13.33 -1.07 -22.62
C ALA A 26 -12.96 -1.18 -21.12
N VAL A 27 -12.07 -0.32 -20.62
CA VAL A 27 -11.70 -0.27 -19.19
C VAL A 27 -12.88 0.21 -18.33
N ASP A 28 -13.65 1.19 -18.80
CA ASP A 28 -14.83 1.69 -18.09
C ASP A 28 -15.92 0.61 -17.97
N LEU A 29 -16.14 -0.19 -19.02
CA LEU A 29 -17.06 -1.34 -19.00
C LEU A 29 -16.62 -2.45 -18.04
N LEU A 30 -15.31 -2.63 -17.87
CA LEU A 30 -14.76 -3.58 -16.89
C LEU A 30 -14.87 -3.05 -15.46
N ALA A 31 -14.59 -1.77 -15.24
CA ALA A 31 -14.61 -1.15 -13.91
C ALA A 31 -16.03 -0.93 -13.35
N SER A 32 -17.02 -0.77 -14.22
CA SER A 32 -18.45 -0.71 -13.86
C SER A 32 -19.07 -2.09 -13.59
N GLY A 33 -18.40 -3.17 -14.02
CA GLY A 33 -18.92 -4.54 -13.89
C GLY A 33 -19.98 -4.92 -14.94
N GLU A 34 -20.28 -4.05 -15.92
CA GLU A 34 -21.20 -4.37 -17.02
C GLU A 34 -20.70 -5.53 -17.90
N CYS A 35 -19.38 -5.72 -17.94
CA CYS A 35 -18.71 -6.84 -18.60
C CYS A 35 -17.85 -7.60 -17.59
N LYS A 36 -18.17 -8.89 -17.38
CA LYS A 36 -17.38 -9.76 -16.49
C LYS A 36 -16.07 -10.24 -17.13
N THR A 37 -16.00 -10.25 -18.46
CA THR A 37 -14.86 -10.80 -19.21
C THR A 37 -14.22 -9.76 -20.11
N GLN A 38 -12.90 -9.85 -20.28
CA GLN A 38 -12.15 -8.96 -21.18
C GLN A 38 -12.59 -9.12 -22.64
N LYS A 39 -13.00 -10.33 -23.03
CA LYS A 39 -13.52 -10.60 -24.38
C LYS A 39 -14.82 -9.82 -24.66
N ALA A 40 -15.78 -9.88 -23.75
CA ALA A 40 -17.03 -9.14 -23.88
C ALA A 40 -16.82 -7.62 -23.90
N ALA A 41 -15.89 -7.12 -23.07
CA ALA A 41 -15.53 -5.70 -23.07
C ALA A 41 -14.85 -5.26 -24.38
N ALA A 42 -13.98 -6.11 -24.95
CA ALA A 42 -13.34 -5.86 -26.24
C ALA A 42 -14.35 -5.81 -27.37
N GLU A 43 -15.27 -6.77 -27.43
CA GLU A 43 -16.35 -6.84 -28.43
C GLU A 43 -17.25 -5.60 -28.36
N ARG A 44 -17.69 -5.19 -27.16
CA ARG A 44 -18.52 -3.98 -26.98
C ARG A 44 -17.78 -2.68 -27.31
N ALA A 45 -16.47 -2.62 -27.10
CA ALA A 45 -15.64 -1.48 -27.52
C ALA A 45 -15.20 -1.56 -29.00
N GLY A 46 -15.54 -2.67 -29.67
CA GLY A 46 -15.13 -3.02 -31.04
C GLY A 46 -13.62 -3.20 -31.23
N LEU A 47 -12.88 -3.55 -30.18
CA LEU A 47 -11.48 -3.97 -30.30
C LEU A 47 -11.37 -5.49 -30.46
N SER A 48 -10.26 -5.95 -31.03
CA SER A 48 -9.88 -7.35 -30.87
C SER A 48 -9.45 -7.65 -29.43
N PRO A 49 -9.74 -8.85 -28.91
CA PRO A 49 -9.34 -9.25 -27.56
C PRO A 49 -7.83 -9.17 -27.32
N GLU A 50 -7.02 -9.52 -28.32
CA GLU A 50 -5.56 -9.52 -28.25
C GLU A 50 -5.02 -8.10 -28.12
N ARG A 51 -5.64 -7.14 -28.83
CA ARG A 51 -5.27 -5.72 -28.75
C ARG A 51 -5.60 -5.15 -27.38
N LEU A 52 -6.75 -5.50 -26.81
CA LEU A 52 -7.10 -5.09 -25.45
C LEU A 52 -6.14 -5.69 -24.43
N CYS A 53 -5.84 -6.98 -24.52
CA CYS A 53 -4.91 -7.68 -23.62
C CYS A 53 -3.51 -7.03 -23.64
N ARG A 54 -2.99 -6.68 -24.83
CA ARG A 54 -1.73 -5.95 -24.96
C ARG A 54 -1.81 -4.55 -24.36
N ALA A 55 -2.89 -3.82 -24.61
CA ALA A 55 -3.07 -2.47 -24.08
C ALA A 55 -3.19 -2.43 -22.56
N LEU A 56 -3.82 -3.44 -21.92
CA LEU A 56 -3.95 -3.54 -20.46
C LEU A 56 -2.61 -3.72 -19.73
N LYS A 57 -1.57 -4.16 -20.44
CA LYS A 57 -0.20 -4.28 -19.89
C LYS A 57 0.58 -2.98 -19.94
N GLU A 58 0.09 -1.96 -20.65
CA GLU A 58 0.77 -0.66 -20.74
C GLU A 58 0.58 0.12 -19.43
N VAL A 59 1.66 0.69 -18.90
CA VAL A 59 1.67 1.43 -17.61
C VAL A 59 0.60 2.52 -17.55
N LYS A 60 0.46 3.33 -18.61
CA LYS A 60 -0.57 4.38 -18.69
C LYS A 60 -2.00 3.84 -18.58
N VAL A 61 -2.26 2.62 -19.06
CA VAL A 61 -3.59 1.99 -19.00
C VAL A 61 -3.82 1.38 -17.62
N GLN A 62 -2.78 0.84 -16.98
CA GLN A 62 -2.83 0.38 -15.60
C GLN A 62 -3.15 1.52 -14.64
N GLU A 63 -2.45 2.65 -14.75
CA GLU A 63 -2.74 3.85 -13.95
C GLU A 63 -4.18 4.34 -14.14
N TYR A 64 -4.68 4.36 -15.39
CA TYR A 64 -6.06 4.73 -15.68
C TYR A 64 -7.06 3.74 -15.07
N ARG A 65 -6.79 2.44 -15.19
CA ARG A 65 -7.62 1.39 -14.59
C ARG A 65 -7.66 1.54 -13.07
N ASP A 66 -6.52 1.74 -12.43
CA ASP A 66 -6.44 1.86 -10.98
C ASP A 66 -7.17 3.11 -10.48
N ARG A 67 -7.07 4.23 -11.22
CA ARG A 67 -7.87 5.43 -10.96
C ARG A 67 -9.36 5.14 -11.08
N GLN A 68 -9.79 4.45 -12.13
CA GLN A 68 -11.20 4.15 -12.35
C GLN A 68 -11.75 3.17 -11.31
N THR A 69 -10.96 2.17 -10.89
CA THR A 69 -11.30 1.26 -9.80
C THR A 69 -11.50 2.02 -8.49
N ARG A 70 -10.64 3.00 -8.18
CA ARG A 70 -10.83 3.84 -6.98
C ARG A 70 -12.13 4.64 -7.02
N VAL A 71 -12.49 5.20 -8.18
CA VAL A 71 -13.77 5.92 -8.35
C VAL A 71 -14.95 4.97 -8.16
N SER A 72 -14.91 3.79 -8.79
CA SER A 72 -15.95 2.78 -8.65
C SER A 72 -16.11 2.32 -7.19
N LEU A 73 -14.99 2.07 -6.50
CA LEU A 73 -14.98 1.68 -5.09
C LEU A 73 -15.48 2.81 -4.17
N ALA A 74 -15.10 4.06 -4.44
CA ALA A 74 -15.60 5.21 -3.68
C ALA A 74 -17.11 5.40 -3.84
N ASN A 75 -17.68 5.09 -5.00
CA ASN A 75 -19.13 5.11 -5.18
C ASN A 75 -19.81 3.93 -4.46
N ALA A 76 -19.19 2.75 -4.52
CA ALA A 76 -19.69 1.55 -3.86
C ALA A 76 -19.56 1.57 -2.33
N SER A 77 -18.67 2.40 -1.77
CA SER A 77 -18.48 2.48 -0.32
C SER A 77 -19.73 3.01 0.39
N ILE A 78 -20.50 3.90 -0.26
CA ILE A 78 -21.75 4.45 0.29
C ILE A 78 -22.79 3.34 0.45
N THR A 79 -22.99 2.52 -0.58
CA THR A 79 -23.95 1.41 -0.54
C THR A 79 -23.47 0.28 0.37
N ALA A 80 -22.17 0.04 0.44
CA ALA A 80 -21.58 -0.88 1.41
C ALA A 80 -21.83 -0.42 2.85
N ALA A 81 -21.66 0.87 3.15
CA ALA A 81 -21.93 1.43 4.48
C ALA A 81 -23.41 1.28 4.87
N ALA A 82 -24.33 1.56 3.95
CA ALA A 82 -25.76 1.31 4.18
C ALA A 82 -26.06 -0.16 4.46
N THR A 83 -25.40 -1.07 3.75
CA THR A 83 -25.54 -2.53 3.95
C THR A 83 -25.01 -2.97 5.31
N LEU A 84 -23.89 -2.41 5.77
CA LEU A 84 -23.36 -2.68 7.12
C LEU A 84 -24.34 -2.21 8.20
N ASN A 85 -24.91 -1.01 8.07
CA ASN A 85 -25.92 -0.53 9.03
C ASN A 85 -27.15 -1.45 9.06
N TRP A 86 -27.63 -1.89 7.90
CA TRP A 86 -28.74 -2.82 7.83
C TRP A 86 -28.42 -4.16 8.51
N LEU A 87 -27.23 -4.72 8.26
CA LEU A 87 -26.78 -5.96 8.89
C LEU A 87 -26.65 -5.83 10.41
N LEU A 88 -26.15 -4.69 10.91
CA LEU A 88 -26.04 -4.44 12.34
C LEU A 88 -27.40 -4.55 13.04
N GLU A 89 -28.44 -3.99 12.44
CA GLU A 89 -29.78 -3.92 13.03
C GLU A 89 -30.62 -5.18 12.77
N HIS A 90 -30.51 -5.78 11.59
CA HIS A 90 -31.45 -6.83 11.12
C HIS A 90 -30.84 -8.23 11.00
N ALA A 91 -29.51 -8.41 11.12
CA ALA A 91 -28.93 -9.74 11.00
C ALA A 91 -29.31 -10.65 12.18
N LYS A 92 -29.82 -11.83 11.87
CA LYS A 92 -30.20 -12.85 12.88
C LYS A 92 -29.00 -13.46 13.59
N SER A 93 -27.84 -13.51 12.93
CA SER A 93 -26.61 -14.04 13.51
C SER A 93 -25.94 -13.01 14.41
N GLU A 94 -25.77 -13.35 15.69
CA GLU A 94 -25.05 -12.51 16.65
C GLU A 94 -23.59 -12.28 16.26
N HIS A 95 -22.95 -13.29 15.65
CA HIS A 95 -21.57 -13.17 15.20
C HIS A 95 -21.43 -12.15 14.07
N CYS A 96 -22.35 -12.18 13.09
CA CYS A 96 -22.37 -11.20 12.00
C CYS A 96 -22.58 -9.78 12.53
N ARG A 97 -23.49 -9.59 13.50
CA ARG A 97 -23.70 -8.28 14.14
C ARG A 97 -22.45 -7.81 14.89
N LYS A 98 -21.78 -8.70 15.62
CA LYS A 98 -20.51 -8.39 16.31
C LYS A 98 -19.43 -7.95 15.32
N ASP A 99 -19.22 -8.68 14.24
CA ASP A 99 -18.17 -8.37 13.25
C ASP A 99 -18.43 -7.04 12.55
N VAL A 100 -19.69 -6.76 12.20
CA VAL A 100 -20.11 -5.48 11.64
C VAL A 100 -19.91 -4.35 12.65
N ALA A 101 -20.28 -4.55 13.91
CA ALA A 101 -20.07 -3.57 14.97
C ALA A 101 -18.58 -3.26 15.17
N VAL A 102 -17.72 -4.29 15.21
CA VAL A 102 -16.26 -4.14 15.30
C VAL A 102 -15.70 -3.41 14.09
N THR A 103 -16.21 -3.71 12.89
CA THR A 103 -15.78 -3.05 11.65
C THR A 103 -16.15 -1.56 11.64
N LEU A 104 -17.38 -1.22 12.06
CA LEU A 104 -17.84 0.17 12.17
C LEU A 104 -17.07 0.96 13.23
N LEU A 105 -16.81 0.36 14.39
CA LEU A 105 -15.95 0.95 15.42
C LEU A 105 -14.50 1.12 14.92
N GLY A 106 -14.00 0.17 14.13
CA GLY A 106 -12.71 0.29 13.47
C GLY A 106 -12.62 1.50 12.54
N TYR A 107 -13.70 1.83 11.82
CA TYR A 107 -13.73 3.04 10.98
C TYR A 107 -13.75 4.35 11.78
N SER A 108 -14.27 4.34 13.02
CA SER A 108 -14.17 5.49 13.93
C SER A 108 -12.82 5.56 14.67
N GLY A 109 -11.89 4.65 14.37
CA GLY A 109 -10.58 4.55 15.03
C GLY A 109 -10.61 3.84 16.38
N VAL A 110 -11.76 3.28 16.77
CA VAL A 110 -11.92 2.52 18.01
C VAL A 110 -11.64 1.05 17.70
N HIS A 111 -10.39 0.65 17.87
CA HIS A 111 -10.00 -0.75 17.77
C HIS A 111 -10.15 -1.44 19.12
N ALA A 112 -11.11 -2.36 19.23
CA ALA A 112 -11.26 -3.21 20.41
C ALA A 112 -10.22 -4.35 20.48
N ASN A 113 -9.21 -4.36 19.59
CA ASN A 113 -8.22 -5.43 19.52
C ASN A 113 -7.07 -5.16 20.52
N PRO A 114 -6.84 -6.02 21.53
CA PRO A 114 -5.72 -5.88 22.46
C PRO A 114 -4.34 -6.05 21.80
N THR A 115 -4.28 -6.56 20.57
CA THR A 115 -3.04 -6.71 19.78
C THR A 115 -2.69 -5.46 18.96
N SER A 116 -3.45 -4.37 19.06
CA SER A 116 -3.13 -3.08 18.42
C SER A 116 -2.20 -2.21 19.28
N GLY A 117 -1.28 -2.83 20.02
CA GLY A 117 -0.13 -2.13 20.56
C GLY A 117 0.88 -1.81 19.44
N PRO A 118 1.86 -0.93 19.69
CA PRO A 118 2.97 -0.75 18.75
C PRO A 118 3.64 -2.09 18.50
N VAL A 119 3.58 -2.58 17.25
CA VAL A 119 4.27 -3.81 16.85
C VAL A 119 5.75 -3.47 16.69
N VAL A 120 6.56 -3.87 17.69
CA VAL A 120 8.02 -3.77 17.61
C VAL A 120 8.53 -5.00 16.87
N ASN A 121 9.07 -4.80 15.66
CA ASN A 121 9.67 -5.86 14.88
C ASN A 121 11.19 -5.83 15.07
N ILE A 122 11.74 -6.80 15.80
CA ILE A 122 13.18 -6.90 16.08
C ILE A 122 13.81 -7.87 15.07
N GLY A 123 14.47 -7.32 14.04
CA GLY A 123 15.24 -8.10 13.09
C GLY A 123 16.65 -8.37 13.61
N ILE A 124 16.91 -9.57 14.14
CA ILE A 124 18.27 -9.98 14.53
C ILE A 124 18.95 -10.61 13.31
N GLY A 125 19.49 -9.78 12.42
CA GLY A 125 20.46 -10.21 11.43
C GLY A 125 21.86 -10.18 12.04
N GLY A 126 22.68 -11.21 11.82
CA GLY A 126 24.02 -11.39 12.42
C GLY A 126 25.12 -10.39 11.98
N GLY A 127 24.75 -9.15 11.71
CA GLY A 127 25.66 -8.00 11.59
C GLY A 127 25.57 -7.14 12.84
N VAL A 128 26.69 -6.55 13.26
CA VAL A 128 26.73 -5.62 14.40
C VAL A 128 25.69 -4.50 14.22
N GLY A 129 24.71 -4.45 15.11
CA GLY A 129 23.68 -3.42 15.18
C GLY A 129 23.92 -2.49 16.36
N TYR A 130 23.50 -1.23 16.23
CA TYR A 130 23.53 -0.27 17.32
C TYR A 130 22.16 -0.22 18.00
N VAL A 131 22.15 -0.28 19.33
CA VAL A 131 20.96 0.03 20.14
C VAL A 131 21.03 1.52 20.48
N ILE A 132 20.13 2.31 19.91
CA ILE A 132 19.97 3.71 20.30
C ILE A 132 19.08 3.72 21.54
N ASP A 133 19.70 3.90 22.70
CA ASP A 133 18.97 4.14 23.94
C ASP A 133 18.44 5.57 23.94
N LEU A 134 17.11 5.70 24.04
CA LEU A 134 16.41 6.98 24.11
C LEU A 134 16.04 7.36 25.55
N SER A 135 16.52 6.60 26.53
CA SER A 135 16.40 6.96 27.95
C SER A 135 17.15 8.28 28.16
N GLY A 136 16.42 9.33 28.51
CA GLY A 136 16.97 10.67 28.71
C GLY A 136 18.08 10.71 29.76
N PRO A 137 18.89 11.78 29.79
CA PRO A 137 20.03 11.92 30.70
C PRO A 137 19.54 12.10 32.15
N GLY A 138 19.29 10.98 32.83
CA GLY A 138 18.81 10.98 34.20
C GLY A 138 18.79 9.63 34.90
N ASP A 139 18.88 8.51 34.17
CA ASP A 139 18.81 7.18 34.78
C ASP A 139 20.18 6.49 34.87
N THR A 140 21.13 7.17 35.52
CA THR A 140 22.38 6.55 35.99
C THR A 140 22.14 5.86 37.32
N ARG A 141 21.58 4.64 37.27
CA ARG A 141 21.72 3.62 38.31
C ARG A 141 21.69 2.25 37.65
N ASP A 142 22.86 1.79 37.21
CA ASP A 142 23.46 0.56 37.71
C ASP A 142 24.63 0.13 36.81
N SER A 143 25.77 -0.09 37.47
CA SER A 143 27.07 -0.38 36.90
C SER A 143 27.11 -1.71 36.15
N HIS A 144 27.27 -1.65 34.82
CA HIS A 144 27.92 -2.73 34.08
C HIS A 144 29.33 -2.28 33.67
N PRO A 145 30.37 -3.11 33.87
CA PRO A 145 31.73 -2.73 33.52
C PRO A 145 31.82 -2.56 32.00
N MET A 146 32.12 -1.32 31.60
CA MET A 146 32.43 -0.97 30.22
C MET A 146 33.74 -1.69 29.86
N LEU A 147 33.66 -2.68 28.97
CA LEU A 147 34.83 -3.38 28.46
C LEU A 147 35.62 -2.40 27.59
N ASP A 148 36.80 -1.99 28.07
CA ASP A 148 37.77 -1.22 27.30
C ASP A 148 38.36 -2.13 26.21
N VAL A 149 37.92 -1.94 24.96
CA VAL A 149 38.51 -2.58 23.79
C VAL A 149 39.47 -1.59 23.15
N THR A 150 40.59 -1.33 23.83
CA THR A 150 41.75 -0.73 23.18
C THR A 150 42.29 -1.74 22.15
N PRO A 151 42.42 -1.38 20.86
CA PRO A 151 42.86 -2.32 19.83
C PRO A 151 44.31 -2.71 20.09
N ASN A 152 44.56 -4.01 20.26
CA ASN A 152 45.91 -4.54 20.38
C ASN A 152 46.61 -4.36 19.02
N ARG A 153 47.63 -3.51 18.97
CA ARG A 153 48.40 -3.21 17.76
C ARG A 153 49.28 -4.42 17.46
N GLU A 154 48.95 -5.16 16.40
CA GLU A 154 49.73 -6.30 15.93
C GLU A 154 51.16 -5.88 15.54
N GLY A 155 52.13 -6.69 15.97
CA GLY A 155 53.38 -6.96 15.24
C GLY A 155 54.65 -6.29 15.75
N GLU A 156 55.52 -7.06 16.42
CA GLU A 156 56.97 -6.99 16.17
C GLU A 156 57.70 -8.27 16.63
N ARG A 157 58.36 -8.91 15.64
CA ARG A 157 59.35 -10.00 15.66
C ARG A 157 58.85 -11.43 15.47
#